data_AF-A0A7C1W873-F1
#
_entry.id   AF-A0A7C1W873-F1
#
_cell.length_a   1.000
_cell.length_b   1.000
_cell.length_c   1.000
_cell.angle_alpha   90.00
_cell.angle_beta   90.00
_cell.angle_gamma   90.00
#
_symmetry.space_group_name_H-M   'P 1'
#
loop_
_entity.id
_entity.type
_entity.pdbx_description
1 polymer ?
#
loop_
_entity_poly.entity_id
_entity_poly.type
_entity_poly.pdbx_seq_one_letter_code
_entity_poly.pdbx_strand_id
1 'polypeptide(L)'
;MSSDLKALNCFNQDVENYANHPKRQRSIQKGQKYLLSDKLWQHLHDLSPAFQTMLGVYSTANTLARHFQSGLRHSTMAVLGIAAAMLILYGWYDNIEADLAILISYLILFLGAAGILWIAKWQRYHSKSLDYRALAEGMRVQIFWHLGGLPDSVADHYLRKPRGELTWIRSAILALNVYYWVETLESLDNVHLHWI
;
A
#
# COMPACT_ATOMS: atom_id res chain seq x y z
N MET A 1 -18.66 16.19 -5.56
CA MET A 1 -17.66 15.65 -4.61
C MET A 1 -16.29 15.78 -5.27
N SER A 2 -15.32 16.47 -4.68
CA SER A 2 -13.97 16.55 -5.25
C SER A 2 -13.34 15.15 -5.37
N SER A 3 -12.43 14.97 -6.34
CA SER A 3 -11.67 13.72 -6.52
C SER A 3 -11.05 13.21 -5.22
N ASP A 4 -10.62 14.14 -4.38
CA ASP A 4 -9.86 13.86 -3.18
C ASP A 4 -10.73 13.28 -2.07
N LEU A 5 -11.94 13.81 -1.90
CA LEU A 5 -12.93 13.25 -0.98
C LEU A 5 -13.35 11.83 -1.37
N LYS A 6 -13.41 11.55 -2.68
CA LYS A 6 -13.71 10.20 -3.17
C LYS A 6 -12.58 9.23 -2.84
N ALA A 7 -11.33 9.63 -3.00
CA ALA A 7 -10.17 8.81 -2.66
C ALA A 7 -10.07 8.57 -1.15
N LEU A 8 -10.26 9.61 -0.34
CA LEU A 8 -10.28 9.51 1.13
C LEU A 8 -11.40 8.58 1.62
N ASN A 9 -12.60 8.70 1.06
CA ASN A 9 -13.72 7.82 1.42
C ASN A 9 -13.46 6.36 1.00
N CYS A 10 -12.83 6.15 -0.17
CA CYS A 10 -12.42 4.81 -0.59
C CYS A 10 -11.38 4.20 0.36
N PHE A 11 -10.43 4.99 0.84
CA PHE A 11 -9.48 4.55 1.86
C PHE A 11 -10.20 4.16 3.14
N ASN A 12 -11.09 5.02 3.67
CA ASN A 12 -11.85 4.74 4.89
C ASN A 12 -12.68 3.45 4.76
N GLN A 13 -13.36 3.27 3.62
CA GLN A 13 -14.14 2.07 3.34
C GLN A 13 -13.26 0.81 3.27
N ASP A 14 -12.08 0.90 2.65
CA ASP A 14 -11.13 -0.22 2.60
C ASP A 14 -10.54 -0.52 4.01
N VAL A 15 -10.34 0.50 4.85
CA VAL A 15 -9.95 0.30 6.25
C VAL A 15 -11.05 -0.46 6.99
N GLU A 16 -12.31 -0.05 6.88
CA GLU A 16 -13.43 -0.72 7.56
C GLU A 16 -13.59 -2.18 7.10
N ASN A 17 -13.53 -2.42 5.79
CA ASN A 17 -13.71 -3.74 5.20
C ASN A 17 -12.57 -4.71 5.53
N TYR A 18 -11.33 -4.20 5.67
CA TYR A 18 -10.16 -5.06 5.68
C TYR A 18 -9.32 -4.98 6.97
N ALA A 19 -9.26 -3.83 7.65
CA ALA A 19 -8.41 -3.64 8.83
C ALA A 19 -8.96 -4.36 10.08
N ASN A 20 -10.27 -4.57 10.16
CA ASN A 20 -10.93 -5.26 11.28
C ASN A 20 -10.62 -6.77 11.36
N HIS A 21 -9.97 -7.34 10.35
CA HIS A 21 -9.63 -8.76 10.36
C HIS A 21 -8.47 -9.06 11.34
N PRO A 22 -8.57 -10.06 12.25
CA PRO A 22 -7.61 -10.28 13.34
C PRO A 22 -6.17 -10.55 12.86
N LYS A 23 -6.01 -11.21 11.70
CA LYS A 23 -4.69 -11.40 11.06
C LYS A 23 -4.02 -10.09 10.62
N ARG A 24 -4.81 -9.07 10.22
CA ARG A 24 -4.29 -7.77 9.79
C ARG A 24 -3.99 -6.86 10.96
N GLN A 25 -4.80 -6.89 12.03
CA GLN A 25 -4.47 -6.19 13.29
C GLN A 25 -3.09 -6.57 13.83
N ARG A 26 -2.73 -7.86 13.80
CA ARG A 26 -1.38 -8.31 14.17
C ARG A 26 -0.29 -7.75 13.24
N SER A 27 -0.59 -7.59 11.95
CA SER A 27 0.36 -7.03 10.97
C SER A 27 0.53 -5.52 11.14
N ILE A 28 -0.56 -4.82 11.48
CA ILE A 28 -0.58 -3.40 11.83
C ILE A 28 0.30 -3.18 13.08
N GLN A 29 0.07 -3.93 14.15
CA GLN A 29 0.88 -3.85 15.39
C GLN A 29 2.37 -4.14 15.12
N LYS A 30 2.68 -5.17 14.34
CA LYS A 30 4.07 -5.45 13.92
C LYS A 30 4.70 -4.31 13.13
N GLY A 31 3.94 -3.67 12.24
CA GLY A 31 4.39 -2.52 11.45
C GLY A 31 4.71 -1.30 12.30
N GLN A 32 3.95 -1.08 13.38
CA GLN A 32 4.23 0.00 14.33
C GLN A 32 5.49 -0.29 15.16
N LYS A 33 5.64 -1.53 15.66
CA LYS A 33 6.84 -1.95 16.40
C LYS A 33 8.12 -1.87 15.56
N TYR A 34 8.03 -2.10 14.25
CA TYR A 34 9.20 -1.97 13.37
C TYR A 34 9.68 -0.52 13.23
N LEU A 35 8.77 0.46 13.31
CA LEU A 35 9.10 1.86 13.10
C LEU A 35 9.65 2.55 14.35
N LEU A 36 9.23 2.09 15.54
CA LEU A 36 9.60 2.67 16.82
C LEU A 36 10.71 1.86 17.49
N SER A 37 11.67 2.55 18.11
CA SER A 37 12.61 1.94 19.05
C SER A 37 11.87 1.24 20.18
N ASP A 38 12.41 0.14 20.71
CA ASP A 38 11.79 -0.62 21.82
C ASP A 38 11.49 0.26 23.05
N LYS A 39 12.27 1.34 23.27
CA LYS A 39 12.02 2.33 24.32
C LYS A 39 10.77 3.19 24.06
N LEU A 40 10.61 3.70 22.84
CA LEU A 40 9.44 4.50 22.45
C LEU A 40 8.16 3.65 22.39
N TRP A 41 8.30 2.37 22.01
CA TRP A 41 7.17 1.45 22.00
C TRP A 41 6.58 1.24 23.39
N GLN A 42 7.43 1.16 24.43
CA GLN A 42 7.00 1.03 25.82
C GLN A 42 6.28 2.29 26.33
N HIS A 43 6.70 3.48 25.88
CA HIS A 43 6.08 4.76 26.22
C HIS A 43 5.02 5.24 25.23
N LEU A 44 4.55 4.39 24.31
CA LEU A 44 3.60 4.80 23.28
C LEU A 44 2.29 5.37 23.89
N HIS A 45 1.85 4.80 25.01
CA HIS A 45 0.66 5.27 25.72
C HIS A 45 0.86 6.61 26.43
N ASP A 46 2.10 6.99 26.73
CA ASP A 46 2.48 8.26 27.34
C ASP A 46 2.66 9.36 26.27
N LEU A 47 2.83 8.98 24.99
CA LEU A 47 2.93 9.90 23.86
C LEU A 47 1.54 10.47 23.49
N SER A 48 1.56 11.70 22.97
CA SER A 48 0.32 12.43 22.64
C SER A 48 -0.59 11.62 21.69
N PRO A 49 -1.92 11.62 21.91
CA PRO A 49 -2.89 10.81 21.17
C PRO A 49 -2.79 10.97 19.64
N ALA A 50 -2.44 12.17 19.16
CA ALA A 50 -2.31 12.44 17.74
C ALA A 50 -1.11 11.70 17.11
N PHE A 51 -0.02 11.45 17.84
CA PHE A 51 1.06 10.57 17.38
C PHE A 51 0.59 9.14 17.17
N GLN A 52 -0.21 8.64 18.12
CA GLN A 52 -0.74 7.28 18.07
C GLN A 52 -1.68 7.13 16.86
N THR A 53 -2.50 8.16 16.59
CA THR A 53 -3.32 8.23 15.37
C THR A 53 -2.45 8.21 14.12
N MET A 54 -1.40 9.03 14.07
CA MET A 54 -0.48 9.11 12.92
C MET A 54 0.19 7.76 12.63
N LEU A 55 0.70 7.11 13.68
CA LEU A 55 1.32 5.79 13.61
C LEU A 55 0.30 4.70 13.23
N GLY A 56 -0.95 4.81 13.70
CA GLY A 56 -2.07 3.94 13.32
C GLY A 56 -2.45 4.06 11.85
N VAL A 57 -2.50 5.28 11.31
CA VAL A 57 -2.76 5.52 9.89
C VAL A 57 -1.60 4.99 9.04
N TYR A 58 -0.34 5.24 9.44
CA TYR A 58 0.84 4.68 8.77
C TYR A 58 0.77 3.15 8.66
N SER A 59 0.59 2.46 9.79
CA SER A 59 0.62 0.99 9.82
C SER A 59 -0.56 0.37 9.07
N THR A 60 -1.72 1.03 9.11
CA THR A 60 -2.91 0.63 8.35
C THR A 60 -2.68 0.80 6.84
N ALA A 61 -2.21 1.97 6.41
CA ALA A 61 -1.90 2.25 5.01
C ALA A 61 -0.83 1.29 4.46
N ASN A 62 0.24 1.04 5.21
CA ASN A 62 1.30 0.10 4.83
C ASN A 62 0.78 -1.34 4.71
N THR A 63 -0.06 -1.79 5.65
CA THR A 63 -0.67 -3.12 5.61
C THR A 63 -1.61 -3.28 4.41
N LEU A 64 -2.39 -2.24 4.12
CA LEU A 64 -3.33 -2.22 3.00
C LEU A 64 -2.59 -2.20 1.65
N ALA A 65 -1.52 -1.41 1.53
CA ALA A 65 -0.65 -1.38 0.35
C ALA A 65 -0.09 -2.77 0.02
N ARG A 66 0.44 -3.48 1.03
CA ARG A 66 0.98 -4.85 0.87
C ARG A 66 -0.10 -5.85 0.46
N HIS A 67 -1.32 -5.69 0.94
CA HIS A 67 -2.44 -6.55 0.57
C HIS A 67 -2.80 -6.41 -0.91
N PHE A 68 -2.95 -5.18 -1.40
CA PHE A 68 -3.26 -4.95 -2.81
C PHE A 68 -2.09 -5.31 -3.74
N GLN A 69 -0.85 -5.09 -3.28
CA GLN A 69 0.35 -5.51 -4.01
C GLN A 69 0.45 -7.04 -4.13
N SER A 70 0.08 -7.79 -3.09
CA SER A 70 0.12 -9.25 -3.17
C SER A 70 -0.91 -9.78 -4.16
N GLY A 71 -2.14 -9.25 -4.20
CA GLY A 71 -3.14 -9.60 -5.20
C GLY A 71 -2.65 -9.40 -6.64
N LEU A 72 -2.02 -8.24 -6.91
CA LEU A 72 -1.42 -7.93 -8.21
C LEU A 72 -0.27 -8.88 -8.58
N ARG A 73 0.58 -9.25 -7.62
CA ARG A 73 1.68 -10.19 -7.86
C ARG A 73 1.14 -11.57 -8.24
N HIS A 74 0.12 -12.06 -7.54
CA HIS A 74 -0.48 -13.36 -7.85
C HIS A 74 -1.16 -13.35 -9.23
N SER A 75 -1.90 -12.29 -9.59
CA SER A 75 -2.51 -12.19 -10.92
C SER A 75 -1.46 -12.13 -12.03
N THR A 76 -0.37 -11.40 -11.81
CA THR A 76 0.75 -11.34 -12.77
C THR A 76 1.41 -12.71 -12.94
N MET A 77 1.70 -13.41 -11.83
CA MET A 77 2.28 -14.76 -11.87
C MET A 77 1.35 -15.78 -12.53
N ALA A 78 0.03 -15.69 -12.29
CA ALA A 78 -0.95 -16.56 -12.93
C ALA A 78 -0.99 -16.36 -14.45
N VAL A 79 -1.00 -15.11 -14.92
CA VAL A 79 -0.98 -14.79 -16.36
C VAL A 79 0.32 -15.26 -17.02
N LEU A 80 1.46 -15.08 -16.35
CA LEU A 80 2.74 -15.61 -16.84
C LEU A 80 2.74 -17.14 -16.92
N GLY A 81 2.19 -17.82 -15.90
CA GLY A 81 2.03 -19.27 -15.89
C GLY A 81 1.14 -19.76 -17.04
N ILE A 82 0.02 -19.07 -17.30
CA ILE A 82 -0.85 -19.36 -18.44
C ILE A 82 -0.12 -19.16 -19.76
N ALA A 83 0.61 -18.04 -19.92
CA ALA A 83 1.37 -17.77 -21.14
C ALA A 83 2.44 -18.86 -21.40
N ALA A 84 3.12 -19.33 -20.35
CA ALA A 84 4.07 -20.44 -20.46
C ALA A 84 3.37 -21.75 -20.87
N ALA A 85 2.21 -22.07 -20.27
CA ALA A 85 1.43 -23.24 -20.66
C ALA A 85 0.96 -23.17 -22.12
N MET A 86 0.55 -21.98 -22.59
CA MET A 86 0.17 -21.75 -23.99
C MET A 86 1.34 -21.96 -24.95
N LEU A 87 2.56 -21.57 -24.58
CA LEU A 87 3.77 -21.83 -25.39
C LEU A 87 4.06 -23.33 -25.50
N ILE A 88 3.91 -24.08 -24.39
CA ILE A 88 4.09 -25.53 -24.38
C ILE A 88 3.05 -26.22 -25.27
N LEU A 89 1.77 -25.83 -25.15
CA LEU A 89 0.69 -26.36 -25.98
C LEU A 89 0.89 -26.05 -27.46
N TYR A 90 1.39 -24.85 -27.79
CA TYR A 90 1.73 -24.50 -29.16
C TYR A 90 2.86 -25.37 -29.71
N GLY A 91 3.93 -25.60 -28.92
CA GLY A 91 5.00 -26.51 -29.32
C GLY A 91 4.51 -27.94 -29.53
N TRP A 92 3.55 -28.40 -28.72
CA TRP A 92 2.92 -29.71 -28.91
C TRP A 92 2.05 -29.76 -30.17
N TYR A 93 1.26 -28.72 -30.43
CA TYR A 93 0.40 -28.58 -31.61
C TYR A 93 1.20 -28.65 -32.92
N ASP A 94 2.41 -28.09 -32.95
CA ASP A 94 3.26 -28.09 -34.13
C ASP A 94 3.85 -29.48 -34.46
N ASN A 95 3.98 -30.35 -33.45
CA ASN A 95 4.69 -31.64 -33.57
C ASN A 95 3.76 -32.88 -33.69
N ILE A 96 2.47 -32.75 -33.37
CA ILE A 96 1.49 -33.85 -33.45
C ILE A 96 0.30 -33.37 -34.28
N GLU A 97 -0.30 -34.26 -35.10
CA GLU A 97 -1.46 -33.95 -35.95
C GLU A 97 -2.49 -33.08 -35.20
N ALA A 98 -2.79 -31.94 -35.81
CA ALA A 98 -3.57 -30.85 -35.24
C ALA A 98 -4.98 -31.31 -34.80
N ASP A 99 -5.15 -31.56 -33.51
CA ASP A 99 -6.45 -31.86 -32.91
C ASP A 99 -7.20 -30.58 -32.50
N LEU A 100 -8.50 -30.55 -32.80
CA LEU A 100 -9.45 -29.51 -32.38
C LEU A 100 -9.42 -29.30 -30.86
N ALA A 101 -9.16 -30.36 -30.09
CA ALA A 101 -9.05 -30.28 -28.64
C ALA A 101 -7.92 -29.35 -28.18
N ILE A 102 -6.76 -29.37 -28.84
CA ILE A 102 -5.62 -28.50 -28.50
C ILE A 102 -5.99 -27.03 -28.76
N LEU A 103 -6.66 -26.74 -29.88
CA LEU A 103 -7.12 -25.39 -30.21
C LEU A 103 -8.13 -24.87 -29.17
N ILE A 104 -9.08 -25.70 -28.72
CA ILE A 104 -10.05 -25.33 -27.68
C ILE A 104 -9.34 -25.04 -26.37
N SER A 105 -8.39 -25.88 -25.95
CA SER A 105 -7.62 -25.66 -24.71
C SER A 105 -6.81 -24.36 -24.75
N TYR A 106 -6.20 -24.04 -25.90
CA TYR A 106 -5.48 -22.79 -26.10
C TYR A 106 -6.40 -21.58 -25.96
N LEU A 107 -7.60 -21.64 -26.55
CA LEU A 107 -8.59 -20.57 -26.45
C LEU A 107 -9.08 -20.38 -25.00
N ILE A 108 -9.33 -21.46 -24.27
CA ILE A 108 -9.74 -21.41 -22.86
C ILE A 108 -8.66 -20.72 -22.01
N LEU A 109 -7.39 -21.08 -22.20
CA LEU A 109 -6.27 -20.46 -21.49
C LEU A 109 -6.16 -18.97 -21.81
N PHE A 110 -6.27 -18.60 -23.09
CA PHE A 110 -6.25 -17.20 -23.51
C PHE A 110 -7.36 -16.37 -22.86
N LEU A 111 -8.60 -16.88 -22.91
CA LEU A 111 -9.75 -16.22 -22.27
C LEU A 111 -9.59 -16.15 -20.75
N GLY A 112 -9.03 -17.18 -20.12
CA GLY A 112 -8.70 -17.19 -18.69
C GLY A 112 -7.71 -16.09 -18.31
N ALA A 113 -6.62 -15.95 -19.06
CA ALA A 113 -5.63 -14.88 -18.84
C ALA A 113 -6.26 -13.49 -19.02
N ALA A 114 -7.06 -13.30 -20.08
CA ALA A 114 -7.77 -12.05 -20.33
C ALA A 114 -8.74 -11.71 -19.18
N GLY A 115 -9.49 -12.69 -18.67
CA GLY A 115 -10.38 -12.53 -17.53
C GLY A 115 -9.66 -12.08 -16.26
N ILE A 116 -8.52 -12.71 -15.94
CA ILE A 116 -7.70 -12.33 -14.78
C ILE A 116 -7.22 -10.89 -14.88
N LEU A 117 -6.70 -10.48 -16.04
CA LEU A 117 -6.24 -9.10 -16.27
C LEU A 117 -7.40 -8.11 -16.21
N TRP A 118 -8.57 -8.48 -16.72
CA TRP A 118 -9.74 -7.62 -16.70
C TRP A 118 -10.23 -7.35 -15.28
N ILE A 119 -10.32 -8.39 -14.44
CA ILE A 119 -10.67 -8.26 -13.02
C ILE A 119 -9.63 -7.40 -12.28
N ALA A 120 -8.34 -7.67 -12.48
CA ALA A 120 -7.25 -6.90 -11.86
C ALA A 120 -7.29 -5.41 -12.23
N LYS A 121 -7.64 -5.10 -13.49
CA LYS A 121 -7.83 -3.73 -13.98
C LYS A 121 -9.08 -3.08 -13.39
N TRP A 122 -10.19 -3.80 -13.33
CA TRP A 122 -11.45 -3.32 -12.75
C TRP A 122 -11.32 -2.98 -11.26
N GLN A 123 -10.63 -3.83 -10.50
CA GLN A 123 -10.44 -3.61 -9.06
C GLN A 123 -9.38 -2.55 -8.74
N ARG A 124 -8.72 -1.98 -9.76
CA ARG A 124 -7.70 -0.93 -9.63
C ARG A 124 -6.64 -1.26 -8.57
N TYR A 125 -6.31 -2.55 -8.42
CA TYR A 125 -5.37 -3.01 -7.40
C TYR A 125 -4.01 -2.32 -7.50
N HIS A 126 -3.59 -2.03 -8.73
CA HIS A 126 -2.34 -1.33 -8.98
C HIS A 126 -2.34 0.10 -8.42
N SER A 127 -3.33 0.92 -8.78
CA SER A 127 -3.37 2.32 -8.31
C SER A 127 -3.56 2.37 -6.79
N LYS A 128 -4.46 1.55 -6.23
CA LYS A 128 -4.65 1.46 -4.77
C LYS A 128 -3.37 1.07 -4.05
N SER A 129 -2.62 0.09 -4.57
CA SER A 129 -1.35 -0.33 -3.95
C SER A 129 -0.31 0.78 -3.93
N LEU A 130 -0.22 1.57 -5.02
CA LEU A 130 0.71 2.69 -5.13
C LEU A 130 0.29 3.86 -4.24
N ASP A 131 -1.01 4.19 -4.24
CA ASP A 131 -1.52 5.32 -3.45
C ASP A 131 -1.37 5.06 -1.95
N TYR A 132 -1.71 3.86 -1.48
CA TYR A 132 -1.53 3.50 -0.07
C TYR A 132 -0.07 3.38 0.34
N ARG A 133 0.80 2.94 -0.58
CA ARG A 133 2.25 2.94 -0.35
C ARG A 133 2.79 4.37 -0.23
N ALA A 134 2.33 5.27 -1.10
CA ALA A 134 2.72 6.68 -1.08
C ALA A 134 2.23 7.38 0.19
N LEU A 135 1.00 7.09 0.64
CA LEU A 135 0.49 7.58 1.93
C LEU A 135 1.32 7.03 3.10
N ALA A 136 1.62 5.72 3.12
CA ALA A 136 2.44 5.13 4.17
C ALA A 136 3.84 5.76 4.21
N GLU A 137 4.48 5.95 3.06
CA GLU A 137 5.81 6.55 3.01
C GLU A 137 5.79 8.03 3.44
N GLY A 138 4.81 8.81 2.98
CA GLY A 138 4.67 10.21 3.41
C GLY A 138 4.47 10.35 4.92
N MET A 139 3.65 9.46 5.50
CA MET A 139 3.46 9.40 6.95
C MET A 139 4.73 8.96 7.68
N ARG A 140 5.49 8.02 7.12
CA ARG A 140 6.78 7.58 7.68
C ARG A 140 7.75 8.75 7.80
N VAL A 141 7.94 9.50 6.72
CA VAL A 141 8.83 10.69 6.72
C VAL A 141 8.35 11.71 7.75
N GLN A 142 7.04 11.98 7.79
CA GLN A 142 6.49 12.95 8.73
C GLN A 142 6.66 12.48 10.19
N ILE A 143 6.56 11.19 10.49
CA ILE A 143 6.81 10.66 11.85
C ILE A 143 8.27 10.92 12.24
N PHE A 144 9.23 10.62 11.37
CA PHE A 144 10.64 10.85 11.65
C PHE A 144 11.01 12.33 11.76
N TRP A 145 10.35 13.21 10.99
CA TRP A 145 10.51 14.66 11.15
C TRP A 145 10.05 15.14 12.52
N HIS A 146 8.89 14.67 12.99
CA HIS A 146 8.42 14.96 14.34
C HIS A 146 9.36 14.42 15.42
N LEU A 147 9.88 13.19 15.27
CA LEU A 147 10.86 12.62 16.20
C LEU A 147 12.18 13.41 16.22
N GLY A 148 12.58 13.97 15.07
CA GLY A 148 13.73 14.86 14.94
C GLY A 148 13.47 16.32 15.34
N GLY A 149 12.27 16.67 15.80
CA GLY A 149 11.90 18.02 16.23
C GLY A 149 11.66 19.02 15.09
N LEU A 150 11.49 18.55 13.84
CA LEU A 150 11.15 19.42 12.71
C LEU A 150 9.64 19.71 12.72
N PRO A 151 9.24 20.99 12.72
CA PRO A 151 7.83 21.39 12.72
C PRO A 151 7.16 21.33 11.36
N ASP A 152 7.96 21.13 10.31
CA ASP A 152 7.50 21.26 8.94
C ASP A 152 6.60 20.10 8.52
N SER A 153 5.72 20.39 7.56
CA SER A 153 4.91 19.37 6.91
C SER A 153 5.61 18.82 5.68
N VAL A 154 5.79 17.51 5.62
CA VAL A 154 6.24 16.77 4.43
C VAL A 154 5.31 17.06 3.26
N ALA A 155 4.02 17.26 3.54
CA ALA A 155 3.02 17.62 2.56
C ALA A 155 3.39 18.88 1.75
N ASP A 156 4.07 19.85 2.37
CA ASP A 156 4.47 21.10 1.71
C ASP A 156 5.71 20.97 0.83
N HIS A 157 6.45 19.87 1.02
CA HIS A 157 7.66 19.54 0.28
C HIS A 157 7.41 18.56 -0.88
N TYR A 158 6.16 18.09 -1.08
CA TYR A 158 5.80 17.35 -2.28
C TYR A 158 5.84 18.23 -3.53
N LEU A 159 6.21 17.64 -4.67
CA LEU A 159 6.25 18.32 -5.97
C LEU A 159 4.95 19.08 -6.24
N ARG A 160 5.05 20.40 -6.47
CA ARG A 160 3.92 21.34 -6.70
C ARG A 160 3.00 21.01 -7.88
N LYS A 161 3.37 20.05 -8.74
CA LYS A 161 2.54 19.59 -9.85
C LYS A 161 2.02 18.17 -9.61
N PRO A 162 1.10 17.97 -8.64
CA PRO A 162 0.54 16.65 -8.42
C PRO A 162 -0.38 16.27 -9.59
N ARG A 163 -0.19 15.07 -10.12
CA ARG A 163 -1.27 14.32 -10.79
C ARG A 163 -2.32 14.03 -9.70
N GLY A 164 -3.62 14.09 -10.02
CA GLY A 164 -4.71 14.15 -9.01
C GLY A 164 -4.69 13.08 -7.91
N GLU A 165 -4.02 11.95 -8.10
CA GLU A 165 -3.81 10.91 -7.08
C GLU A 165 -2.90 11.35 -5.92
N LEU A 166 -1.98 12.30 -6.12
CA LEU A 166 -1.12 12.82 -5.04
C LEU A 166 -1.82 13.88 -4.17
N THR A 167 -2.86 14.53 -4.69
CA THR A 167 -3.52 15.66 -4.00
C THR A 167 -4.22 15.20 -2.73
N TRP A 168 -4.96 14.08 -2.79
CA TRP A 168 -5.65 13.54 -1.63
C TRP A 168 -4.68 13.04 -0.55
N ILE A 169 -3.54 12.47 -0.96
CA ILE A 169 -2.49 12.02 -0.05
C ILE A 169 -1.91 13.21 0.71
N ARG A 170 -1.60 14.31 0.01
CA ARG A 170 -1.14 15.55 0.61
C ARG A 170 -2.15 16.09 1.62
N SER A 171 -3.43 16.14 1.25
CA SER A 171 -4.51 16.58 2.13
C SER A 171 -4.67 15.68 3.36
N ALA A 172 -4.50 14.36 3.22
CA ALA A 172 -4.54 13.43 4.33
C ALA A 172 -3.38 13.64 5.31
N ILE A 173 -2.15 13.84 4.82
CA ILE A 173 -0.99 14.13 5.67
C ILE A 173 -1.17 15.46 6.39
N LEU A 174 -1.64 16.51 5.70
CA LEU A 174 -1.92 17.82 6.31
C LEU A 174 -2.97 17.71 7.42
N ALA A 175 -4.08 17.01 7.18
CA ALA A 175 -5.13 16.84 8.17
C ALA A 175 -4.64 16.17 9.46
N LEU A 176 -3.68 15.25 9.35
CA LEU A 176 -3.09 14.54 10.48
C LEU A 176 -1.98 15.36 11.17
N ASN A 177 -1.23 16.16 10.41
CA ASN A 177 -0.15 17.00 10.93
C ASN A 177 -0.70 18.20 11.73
N VAL A 178 -1.76 18.87 11.25
CA VAL A 178 -2.40 20.00 11.96
C VAL A 178 -2.81 19.65 13.39
N TYR A 179 -3.02 18.36 13.67
CA TYR A 179 -3.41 17.85 14.96
C TYR A 179 -2.25 17.59 15.94
N TYR A 180 -0.99 17.83 15.54
CA TYR A 180 0.16 17.36 16.30
C TYR A 180 1.31 18.36 16.40
N TRP A 181 1.75 18.62 17.63
CA TRP A 181 3.06 19.17 17.98
C TRP A 181 3.63 18.30 19.10
N VAL A 182 4.90 17.90 18.99
CA VAL A 182 5.61 17.06 19.98
C VAL A 182 6.55 17.97 20.75
N GLU A 183 6.36 18.06 22.07
CA GLU A 183 7.32 18.76 22.93
C GLU A 183 8.52 17.87 23.31
N THR A 184 8.42 16.55 23.17
CA THR A 184 9.46 15.59 23.58
C THR A 184 10.34 15.12 22.43
N LEU A 185 11.57 15.63 22.41
CA LEU A 185 12.65 15.33 21.47
C LEU A 185 13.27 13.95 21.74
N GLU A 186 13.38 13.10 20.72
CA GLU A 186 14.44 12.07 20.73
C GLU A 186 15.77 12.71 20.32
N SER A 187 16.87 12.27 20.92
CA SER A 187 18.21 12.63 20.45
C SER A 187 18.39 12.13 19.02
N LEU A 188 18.90 13.00 18.12
CA LEU A 188 19.15 12.74 16.69
C LEU A 188 19.79 11.38 16.38
N ASP A 189 20.59 10.84 17.31
CA ASP A 189 21.24 9.53 17.20
C ASP A 189 20.25 8.34 17.08
N ASN A 190 19.07 8.40 17.74
CA ASN A 190 18.05 7.33 17.65
C ASN A 190 17.33 7.34 16.30
N VAL A 191 17.08 8.54 15.75
CA VAL A 191 16.45 8.72 14.43
C VAL A 191 17.36 8.13 13.36
N HIS A 192 18.66 8.40 13.43
CA HIS A 192 19.63 7.85 12.48
C HIS A 192 19.69 6.31 12.50
N LEU A 193 19.52 5.68 13.67
CA LEU A 193 19.62 4.23 13.83
C LEU A 193 18.43 3.45 13.25
N HIS A 194 17.24 4.06 13.18
CA HIS A 194 16.00 3.41 12.72
C HIS A 194 15.54 3.89 11.33
N TRP A 195 16.25 4.85 10.74
CA TRP A 195 15.93 5.39 9.42
C TRP A 195 16.40 4.50 8.25
N ILE A 196 17.47 3.73 8.45
CA ILE A 196 18.09 2.81 7.47
C ILE A 196 17.42 1.43 7.54
#